data_AF-A0A2D0KGU1-F1
#
_entry.id   AF-A0A2D0KGU1-F1
#
_cell.length_a   1.000
_cell.length_b   1.000
_cell.length_c   1.000
_cell.angle_alpha   90.00
_cell.angle_beta   90.00
_cell.angle_gamma   90.00
#
_symmetry.space_group_name_H-M   'P 1'
#
loop_
_entity.id
_entity.type
_entity.pdbx_description
1 polymer ?
#
loop_
_entity_poly.entity_id
_entity_poly.type
_entity_poly.pdbx_seq_one_letter_code
_entity_poly.pdbx_strand_id
1 'polypeptide(L)'
;MSIFNFISKIDDPRSDINKKHELMDVIFLAFAAVLCGASGWKAIQEFGEIQIEWLKKYTRFTHGIPRRHCIANIIKMIEQDALVEAFYDWINQRRVKAGRSLIAIDGKTMRGTCKGTLFEALHVVSAYDVESGVAL
;
A
#
# COMPACT_ATOMS: atom_id res chain seq x y z
N MET A 1 -11.09 13.08 0.91
CA MET A 1 -10.17 13.47 2.00
C MET A 1 -8.75 13.03 1.64
N SER A 2 -7.74 13.47 2.40
CA SER A 2 -6.37 12.96 2.25
C SER A 2 -6.23 11.58 2.88
N ILE A 3 -5.24 10.80 2.43
CA ILE A 3 -4.91 9.47 2.98
C ILE A 3 -4.53 9.54 4.47
N PHE A 4 -3.95 10.67 4.89
CA PHE A 4 -3.53 10.92 6.27
C PHE A 4 -4.67 10.81 7.29
N ASN A 5 -5.90 11.17 6.91
CA ASN A 5 -7.07 11.07 7.80
C ASN A 5 -7.46 9.61 8.11
N PHE A 6 -7.06 8.67 7.26
CA PHE A 6 -7.32 7.25 7.44
C PHE A 6 -6.16 6.60 8.20
N ILE A 7 -4.92 6.90 7.79
CA ILE A 7 -3.72 6.42 8.49
C ILE A 7 -3.65 6.94 9.93
N SER A 8 -4.15 8.15 10.21
CA SER A 8 -4.16 8.70 11.58
C SER A 8 -5.03 7.94 12.57
N LYS A 9 -5.88 7.03 12.10
CA LYS A 9 -6.71 6.16 12.95
C LYS A 9 -5.96 4.91 13.42
N ILE A 10 -4.80 4.62 12.83
CA ILE A 10 -3.98 3.47 13.20
C ILE A 10 -3.24 3.82 14.48
N ASP A 11 -3.46 3.02 15.51
CA ASP A 11 -2.76 3.17 16.79
C ASP A 11 -1.26 2.92 16.62
N ASP A 12 -0.45 3.66 17.38
CA ASP A 12 0.99 3.46 17.42
C ASP A 12 1.37 2.47 18.51
N PRO A 13 1.73 1.22 18.18
CA PRO A 13 2.01 0.17 19.15
C PRO A 13 3.38 0.33 19.82
N ARG A 14 4.17 1.34 19.42
CA ARG A 14 5.52 1.58 19.91
C ARG A 14 5.47 2.34 21.24
N SER A 15 6.38 2.02 22.15
CA SER A 15 6.64 2.85 23.32
C SER A 15 7.12 4.24 22.91
N ASP A 16 6.85 5.25 23.73
CA ASP A 16 7.36 6.62 23.49
C ASP A 16 8.88 6.77 23.72
N ILE A 17 9.54 5.73 24.23
CA ILE A 17 10.99 5.70 24.42
C ILE A 17 11.71 5.66 23.05
N ASN A 18 12.64 6.60 22.83
CA ASN A 18 13.45 6.71 21.59
C ASN A 18 12.63 6.81 20.29
N LYS A 19 11.39 7.28 20.37
CA LYS A 19 10.47 7.46 19.24
C LYS A 19 10.81 8.74 18.47
N LYS A 20 11.67 8.61 17.46
CA LYS A 20 12.11 9.74 16.60
C LYS A 20 11.23 9.98 15.38
N HIS A 21 10.68 8.91 14.80
CA HIS A 21 9.93 9.00 13.54
C HIS A 21 8.44 8.81 13.81
N GLU A 22 7.64 9.76 13.34
CA GLU A 22 6.18 9.70 13.38
C GLU A 22 5.67 8.48 12.63
N LEU A 23 4.69 7.78 13.19
CA LEU A 23 4.15 6.56 12.57
C LEU A 23 3.60 6.86 11.16
N MET A 24 2.86 7.96 11.04
CA MET A 24 2.28 8.43 9.79
C MET A 24 3.34 8.68 8.71
N ASP A 25 4.48 9.26 9.07
CA ASP A 25 5.59 9.52 8.14
C ASP A 25 6.14 8.19 7.59
N VAL A 26 6.30 7.19 8.45
CA VAL A 26 6.85 5.88 8.06
C VAL A 26 5.87 5.08 7.21
N ILE A 27 4.57 5.09 7.55
CA ILE A 27 3.53 4.43 6.76
C ILE A 27 3.44 5.09 5.38
N PHE A 28 3.40 6.43 5.33
CA PHE A 28 3.32 7.17 4.07
C PHE A 28 4.57 6.93 3.20
N LEU A 29 5.76 6.94 3.78
CA LEU A 29 7.01 6.61 3.10
C LEU A 29 6.96 5.21 2.46
N ALA A 30 6.60 4.19 3.25
CA ALA A 30 6.52 2.82 2.77
C ALA A 30 5.49 2.69 1.64
N PHE A 31 4.31 3.29 1.81
CA PHE A 31 3.25 3.28 0.80
C PHE A 31 3.68 3.94 -0.52
N ALA A 32 4.22 5.17 -0.45
CA ALA A 32 4.66 5.90 -1.63
C ALA A 32 5.79 5.17 -2.36
N ALA A 33 6.77 4.63 -1.63
CA ALA A 33 7.87 3.87 -2.21
C ALA A 33 7.39 2.62 -2.93
N VAL A 34 6.51 1.82 -2.31
CA VAL A 34 5.98 0.58 -2.89
C VAL A 34 5.16 0.87 -4.16
N LEU A 35 4.34 1.92 -4.17
CA LEU A 35 3.63 2.35 -5.38
C LEU A 35 4.56 2.77 -6.52
N CYS A 36 5.74 3.28 -6.20
CA CYS A 36 6.78 3.60 -7.17
C CYS A 36 7.66 2.39 -7.56
N GLY A 37 7.29 1.17 -7.13
CA GLY A 37 7.98 -0.06 -7.48
C GLY A 37 9.16 -0.41 -6.57
N ALA A 38 9.36 0.28 -5.44
CA ALA A 38 10.39 -0.08 -4.49
C ALA A 38 10.06 -1.44 -3.84
N SER A 39 10.98 -2.39 -3.98
CA SER A 39 10.88 -3.72 -3.37
C SER A 39 11.92 -3.88 -2.27
N GLY A 40 11.44 -4.14 -1.05
CA GLY A 40 12.26 -4.34 0.14
C GLY A 40 12.70 -3.05 0.86
N TRP A 41 13.11 -3.21 2.12
CA TRP A 41 13.34 -2.10 3.05
C TRP A 41 14.49 -1.15 2.64
N LYS A 42 15.51 -1.68 1.95
CA LYS A 42 16.63 -0.87 1.45
C LYS A 42 16.14 0.08 0.35
N ALA A 43 15.37 -0.43 -0.61
CA ALA A 43 14.82 0.37 -1.70
C ALA A 43 13.85 1.44 -1.17
N ILE A 44 13.06 1.14 -0.13
CA ILE A 44 12.19 2.12 0.52
C ILE A 44 13.00 3.25 1.18
N GLN A 45 14.09 2.92 1.87
CA GLN A 45 14.99 3.94 2.44
C GLN A 45 15.60 4.82 1.32
N GLU A 46 16.16 4.20 0.28
CA GLU A 46 16.76 4.90 -0.86
C GLU A 46 15.74 5.82 -1.56
N PHE A 47 14.51 5.34 -1.79
CA PHE A 47 13.42 6.15 -2.32
C PHE A 47 13.17 7.37 -1.43
N GLY A 48 13.08 7.18 -0.11
CA GLY A 48 12.85 8.27 0.83
C GLY A 48 13.95 9.32 0.78
N GLU A 49 15.21 8.90 0.72
CA GLU A 49 16.37 9.79 0.65
C GLU A 49 16.36 10.61 -0.65
N ILE A 50 16.06 9.97 -1.78
CA ILE A 50 15.99 10.62 -3.10
C ILE A 50 14.79 11.59 -3.18
N GLN A 51 13.64 11.21 -2.63
CA GLN A 51 12.37 11.93 -2.77
C GLN A 51 12.01 12.80 -1.56
N ILE A 52 12.96 13.07 -0.65
CA ILE A 52 12.69 13.77 0.62
C ILE A 52 12.00 15.12 0.42
N GLU A 53 12.40 15.90 -0.59
CA GLU A 53 11.80 17.21 -0.87
C GLU A 53 10.36 17.10 -1.40
N TRP A 54 10.01 16.00 -2.06
CA TRP A 54 8.64 15.72 -2.45
C TRP A 54 7.81 15.22 -1.25
N LEU A 55 8.37 14.33 -0.44
CA LEU A 55 7.74 13.80 0.77
C LEU A 55 7.39 14.91 1.78
N LYS A 56 8.30 15.89 1.95
CA LYS A 56 8.11 17.06 2.82
C LYS A 56 6.95 17.98 2.43
N LYS A 57 6.39 17.84 1.22
CA LYS A 57 5.17 18.55 0.81
C LYS A 57 3.93 18.03 1.52
N TYR A 58 3.99 16.82 2.10
CA TYR A 58 2.85 16.15 2.69
C TYR A 58 2.97 15.96 4.20
N THR A 59 4.17 15.63 4.68
CA THR A 59 4.44 15.50 6.11
C THR A 59 5.81 16.06 6.47
N ARG A 60 6.15 16.20 7.76
CA ARG A 60 7.32 17.00 8.17
C ARG A 60 8.65 16.24 8.04
N PHE A 61 8.67 14.92 8.26
CA PHE A 61 9.91 14.13 8.33
C PHE A 61 10.98 14.81 9.21
N THR A 62 10.59 15.23 10.42
CA THR A 62 11.39 16.08 11.32
C THR A 62 12.79 15.52 11.59
N HIS A 63 12.92 14.20 11.70
CA HIS A 63 14.18 13.48 11.93
C HIS A 63 14.72 12.81 10.66
N GLY A 64 14.28 13.25 9.47
CA GLY A 64 14.66 12.67 8.19
C GLY A 64 14.10 11.27 7.95
N ILE A 65 14.71 10.57 7.00
CA ILE A 65 14.27 9.24 6.57
C ILE A 65 14.79 8.18 7.56
N PRO A 66 13.91 7.34 8.13
CA PRO A 66 14.32 6.22 8.98
C PRO A 66 15.18 5.21 8.19
N ARG A 67 16.16 4.60 8.86
CA ARG A 67 16.95 3.51 8.25
C ARG A 67 16.07 2.30 7.95
N ARG A 68 16.47 1.48 6.98
CA ARG A 68 15.76 0.25 6.55
C ARG A 68 15.29 -0.65 7.69
N HIS A 69 16.11 -0.83 8.73
CA HIS A 69 15.77 -1.66 9.88
C HIS A 69 14.73 -0.99 10.80
N CYS A 70 14.77 0.34 10.90
CA CYS A 70 13.76 1.11 11.62
C CYS A 70 12.41 1.05 10.90
N ILE A 71 12.41 1.24 9.56
CA ILE A 71 11.20 1.07 8.73
C ILE A 71 10.60 -0.32 8.94
N ALA A 72 11.41 -1.37 8.76
CA ALA A 72 10.96 -2.75 8.89
C ALA A 72 10.36 -3.04 10.26
N ASN A 73 11.01 -2.57 11.33
CA ASN A 73 10.53 -2.79 12.70
C ASN A 73 9.22 -2.05 12.97
N ILE A 74 9.09 -0.80 12.54
CA ILE A 74 7.87 -0.01 12.73
C ILE A 74 6.72 -0.68 11.98
N ILE A 75 6.89 -0.97 10.68
CA ILE A 75 5.83 -1.59 9.86
C ILE A 75 5.42 -2.97 10.41
N LYS A 76 6.38 -3.76 10.88
CA LYS A 76 6.12 -5.08 11.47
C LYS A 76 5.27 -5.03 12.74
N MET A 77 5.34 -3.94 13.51
CA MET A 77 4.60 -3.81 14.76
C MET A 77 3.14 -3.38 14.55
N ILE A 78 2.83 -2.76 13.40
CA ILE A 78 1.48 -2.27 13.09
C ILE A 78 0.52 -3.44 12.95
N GLU A 79 -0.69 -3.27 13.48
CA GLU A 79 -1.79 -4.20 13.29
C GLU A 79 -2.19 -4.23 11.80
N GLN A 80 -2.16 -5.42 11.21
CA GLN A 80 -2.25 -5.59 9.75
C GLN A 80 -3.63 -5.22 9.23
N ASP A 81 -4.69 -5.60 9.95
CA ASP A 81 -6.06 -5.37 9.54
C ASP A 81 -6.36 -3.86 9.55
N ALA A 82 -5.96 -3.13 10.58
CA ALA A 82 -6.09 -1.68 10.70
C ALA A 82 -5.37 -0.94 9.57
N LEU A 83 -4.17 -1.39 9.19
CA LEU A 83 -3.43 -0.81 8.06
C LEU A 83 -4.19 -1.02 6.75
N VAL A 84 -4.64 -2.25 6.51
CA VAL A 84 -5.36 -2.64 5.30
C VAL A 84 -6.71 -1.92 5.20
N GLU A 85 -7.48 -1.86 6.30
CA GLU A 85 -8.74 -1.12 6.39
C GLU A 85 -8.55 0.36 6.11
N ALA A 86 -7.53 1.01 6.68
CA ALA A 86 -7.27 2.43 6.43
C ALA A 86 -7.05 2.73 4.94
N PHE A 87 -6.30 1.87 4.23
CA PHE A 87 -6.12 2.01 2.79
C PHE A 87 -7.38 1.68 2.00
N TYR A 88 -8.10 0.62 2.36
CA TYR A 88 -9.36 0.26 1.72
C TYR A 88 -10.40 1.37 1.83
N ASP A 89 -10.59 1.92 3.03
CA ASP A 89 -11.51 3.03 3.29
C ASP A 89 -11.16 4.26 2.45
N TRP A 90 -9.86 4.59 2.38
CA TRP A 90 -9.41 5.72 1.58
C TRP A 90 -9.71 5.51 0.08
N ILE A 91 -9.40 4.34 -0.47
CA ILE A 91 -9.64 4.01 -1.88
C ILE A 91 -11.14 3.95 -2.16
N ASN A 92 -11.92 3.29 -1.31
CA ASN A 92 -13.37 3.15 -1.46
C ASN A 92 -14.09 4.50 -1.35
N GLN A 93 -13.66 5.40 -0.45
CA GLN A 93 -14.21 6.75 -0.40
C GLN A 93 -14.03 7.47 -1.75
N ARG A 94 -12.86 7.33 -2.40
CA ARG A 94 -12.61 7.93 -3.72
C ARG A 94 -13.43 7.27 -4.81
N ARG A 95 -13.55 5.94 -4.79
CA ARG A 95 -14.37 5.15 -5.72
C ARG A 95 -15.84 5.62 -5.69
N VAL A 96 -16.44 5.65 -4.51
CA VAL A 96 -17.84 6.06 -4.30
C VAL A 96 -18.04 7.50 -4.73
N LYS A 97 -17.13 8.42 -4.35
CA LYS A 97 -17.20 9.82 -4.78
C LYS A 97 -17.14 10.00 -6.30
N ALA A 98 -16.44 9.09 -7.00
CA ALA A 98 -16.33 9.10 -8.45
C ALA A 98 -17.48 8.36 -9.16
N GLY A 99 -18.47 7.83 -8.42
CA GLY A 99 -19.58 7.05 -8.98
C GLY A 99 -19.13 5.78 -9.70
N ARG A 100 -18.03 5.16 -9.26
CA ARG A 100 -17.50 3.94 -9.88
C ARG A 100 -17.94 2.70 -9.12
N SER A 101 -18.40 1.68 -9.82
CA SER A 101 -18.73 0.38 -9.25
C SER A 101 -17.47 -0.36 -8.77
N LEU A 102 -17.63 -1.29 -7.83
CA LEU A 102 -16.57 -2.22 -7.44
C LEU A 102 -16.53 -3.37 -8.45
N ILE A 103 -15.40 -3.50 -9.16
CA ILE A 103 -15.17 -4.60 -10.10
C ILE A 103 -14.20 -5.59 -9.45
N ALA A 104 -14.67 -6.81 -9.19
CA ALA A 104 -13.83 -7.93 -8.76
C ALA A 104 -13.16 -8.57 -9.98
N ILE A 105 -11.85 -8.76 -9.94
CA ILE A 105 -11.08 -9.37 -11.02
C ILE A 105 -10.47 -10.66 -10.48
N ASP A 106 -10.73 -11.77 -11.17
CA ASP A 106 -10.16 -13.08 -10.84
C ASP A 106 -9.50 -13.70 -12.08
N GLY A 107 -8.32 -14.26 -11.90
CA GLY A 107 -7.52 -14.84 -12.99
C GLY A 107 -7.20 -16.30 -12.71
N LYS A 108 -7.51 -17.18 -13.67
CA LYS A 108 -7.23 -18.62 -13.59
C LYS A 108 -6.38 -19.07 -14.77
N THR A 109 -5.42 -19.95 -14.51
CA THR A 109 -4.63 -20.62 -15.55
C THR A 109 -5.20 -22.00 -15.81
N MET A 110 -5.50 -22.32 -17.07
CA MET A 110 -6.04 -23.63 -17.43
C MET A 110 -4.98 -24.74 -17.28
N ARG A 111 -5.37 -25.85 -16.65
CA ARG A 111 -4.47 -26.99 -16.45
C ARG A 111 -4.20 -27.68 -17.80
N GLY A 112 -2.94 -27.99 -18.08
CA GLY A 112 -2.53 -28.75 -19.27
C GLY A 112 -2.32 -27.91 -20.54
N THR A 113 -2.44 -26.57 -20.47
CA THR A 113 -2.22 -25.69 -21.63
C THR A 113 -0.79 -25.13 -21.71
N CYS A 114 0.06 -25.42 -20.73
CA CYS A 114 1.46 -24.99 -20.73
C CYS A 114 2.28 -25.86 -21.71
N LYS A 115 2.88 -25.24 -22.73
CA LYS A 115 3.74 -25.92 -23.72
C LYS A 115 5.24 -25.72 -23.48
N GLY A 116 5.60 -24.94 -22.46
CA GLY A 116 6.99 -24.65 -22.12
C GLY A 116 7.06 -23.79 -20.86
N THR A 117 6.71 -22.50 -20.99
CA THR A 117 6.71 -21.56 -19.86
C THR A 117 5.32 -21.23 -19.37
N LEU A 118 5.20 -20.80 -18.11
CA LEU A 118 3.92 -20.37 -17.52
C LEU A 118 3.26 -19.22 -18.30
N PHE A 119 4.04 -18.37 -18.97
CA PHE A 119 3.54 -17.25 -19.77
C PHE A 119 2.85 -17.69 -21.07
N GLU A 120 3.07 -18.93 -21.51
CA GLU A 120 2.46 -19.51 -22.71
C GLU A 120 1.18 -20.29 -22.37
N ALA A 121 0.86 -20.45 -21.09
CA ALA A 121 -0.36 -21.12 -20.68
C ALA A 121 -1.59 -20.25 -20.99
N LEU A 122 -2.74 -20.89 -21.22
CA LEU A 122 -4.00 -20.17 -21.40
C LEU A 122 -4.47 -19.62 -20.05
N HIS A 123 -4.50 -18.29 -19.95
CA HIS A 123 -5.03 -17.56 -18.81
C HIS A 123 -6.43 -17.05 -19.13
N VAL A 124 -7.37 -17.32 -18.24
CA VAL A 124 -8.74 -16.78 -18.28
C VAL A 124 -8.87 -15.76 -17.17
N VAL A 125 -9.31 -14.55 -17.52
CA VAL A 125 -9.58 -13.47 -16.57
C VAL A 125 -11.06 -13.17 -16.61
N SER A 126 -11.72 -13.22 -15.46
CA SER A 126 -13.11 -12.80 -15.31
C SER A 126 -13.18 -11.47 -14.56
N ALA A 127 -14.07 -10.58 -15.01
CA ALA A 127 -14.40 -9.33 -14.33
C ALA A 127 -15.86 -9.35 -13.90
N TYR A 128 -16.12 -9.17 -12.61
CA TYR A 128 -17.46 -9.18 -12.03
C TYR A 128 -17.79 -7.82 -11.43
N ASP A 129 -18.86 -7.19 -11.92
CA ASP A 129 -19.43 -6.00 -11.31
C ASP A 129 -20.30 -6.41 -10.11
N VAL A 130 -19.82 -6.08 -8.91
CA VAL A 130 -20.46 -6.46 -7.64
C VAL A 130 -21.83 -5.81 -7.47
N GLU A 131 -22.07 -4.66 -8.10
CA GLU A 131 -23.31 -3.90 -7.95
C GLU A 131 -24.39 -4.36 -8.93
N SER A 132 -24.02 -4.65 -10.18
CA SER A 132 -24.97 -5.08 -11.22
C SER A 132 -25.11 -6.60 -11.35
N GLY A 133 -24.18 -7.39 -10.80
CA GLY A 133 -24.17 -8.84 -10.91
C GLY A 133 -23.73 -9.36 -12.27
N VAL A 134 -23.13 -8.52 -13.12
CA VAL A 134 -22.66 -8.87 -14.47
C VAL A 134 -21.23 -9.42 -14.41
N ALA A 135 -20.96 -10.48 -15.18
CA ALA A 135 -19.62 -11.05 -15.36
C ALA A 135 -19.20 -11.01 -16.84
N LEU A 136 -17.95 -10.64 -17.10
CA LEU A 136 -17.25 -10.71 -18.39
C LEU A 136 -16.09 -11.70 -18.32
#